data_AF-A0A815Z650-F1
#
_entry.id   AF-A0A815Z650-F1
#
_cell.length_a   1.000
_cell.length_b   1.000
_cell.length_c   1.000
_cell.angle_alpha   90.00
_cell.angle_beta   90.00
_cell.angle_gamma   90.00
#
_symmetry.space_group_name_H-M   'P 1'
#
loop_
_entity.id
_entity.type
_entity.pdbx_description
1 polymer ?
#
loop_
_entity_poly.entity_id
_entity_poly.type
_entity_poly.pdbx_seq_one_letter_code
_entity_poly.pdbx_strand_id
1 'polypeptide(L)'
;MNINFKEDLKTTLTNCEDPFRAIKDIQDENGIALAQIRPALPLLDLLGVKRLDFHLAVLDDMKDRLIKRIQELAQHDDKQQLEILLEKSFAVINLTHVTPIVMEIVKYMPRIPDKYVKYITEHEQIYSRAPIELKRLIWTDNHTLFQKELQPIIAQYLTNVEEQLLQCDHNYFLQLPKQRRQTSPTIQSLVHMIGTNIKLYDIVRTSLQKLFQRTKIAHYSSLRLLLLMAFHDLENNSVSKSDSIHIFVWTLDAALKERKLDVKKQREIEQFLDAHARDTDIINKHIPFVLADPNIISILAKSCVLLLHKQVK
;
A
#
# COMPACT_ATOMS: atom_id res chain seq x y z
N MET A 1 15.90 -1.87 25.00
CA MET A 1 15.39 -1.63 26.36
C MET A 1 16.23 -2.50 27.29
N ASN A 2 16.86 -1.92 28.31
CA ASN A 2 17.81 -2.61 29.17
C ASN A 2 17.09 -3.75 29.91
N ILE A 3 17.39 -5.00 29.56
CA ILE A 3 16.80 -6.20 30.19
C ILE A 3 17.09 -6.20 31.70
N ASN A 4 18.13 -5.49 32.14
CA ASN A 4 18.50 -5.31 33.54
C ASN A 4 17.63 -4.35 34.34
N PHE A 5 16.92 -3.37 33.76
CA PHE A 5 16.28 -2.34 34.58
C PHE A 5 15.15 -2.89 35.46
N LYS A 6 14.48 -3.96 35.00
CA LYS A 6 13.40 -4.62 35.76
C LYS A 6 13.94 -5.49 36.90
N GLU A 7 15.10 -6.13 36.69
CA GLU A 7 15.78 -6.87 37.77
C GLU A 7 16.43 -5.91 38.76
N ASP A 8 17.05 -4.83 38.29
CA ASP A 8 17.61 -3.76 39.12
C ASP A 8 16.52 -3.06 39.96
N LEU A 9 15.34 -2.79 39.40
CA LEU A 9 14.21 -2.27 40.18
C LEU A 9 13.77 -3.25 41.28
N LYS A 10 13.75 -4.55 40.96
CA LYS A 10 13.31 -5.57 41.90
C LYS A 10 14.34 -5.76 43.01
N THR A 11 15.63 -5.79 42.70
CA THR A 11 16.71 -5.91 43.69
C THR A 11 16.79 -4.66 44.57
N THR A 12 16.65 -3.46 43.99
CA THR A 12 16.67 -2.20 44.73
C THR A 12 15.47 -2.08 45.68
N LEU A 13 14.25 -2.45 45.24
CA LEU A 13 13.07 -2.40 46.11
C LEU A 13 13.03 -3.51 47.17
N THR A 14 13.72 -4.64 46.96
CA THR A 14 13.77 -5.76 47.92
C THR A 14 14.85 -5.56 48.98
N ASN A 15 15.92 -4.82 48.67
CA ASN A 15 17.07 -4.61 49.55
C ASN A 15 17.08 -3.26 50.28
N CYS A 16 16.15 -2.35 50.00
CA CYS A 16 16.09 -1.03 50.65
C CYS A 16 15.36 -1.08 52.01
N GLU A 17 15.94 -0.43 53.02
CA GLU A 17 15.32 -0.23 54.35
C GLU A 17 14.09 0.70 54.30
N ASP A 18 14.01 1.60 53.30
CA ASP A 18 12.87 2.49 53.09
C ASP A 18 12.44 2.54 51.60
N PRO A 19 11.39 1.80 51.21
CA PRO A 19 10.97 1.66 49.82
C PRO A 19 10.42 2.97 49.21
N PHE A 20 9.89 3.89 50.02
CA PHE A 20 9.36 5.16 49.51
C PHE A 20 10.46 6.11 49.04
N ARG A 21 11.60 6.11 49.72
CA ARG A 21 12.76 6.92 49.35
C ARG A 21 13.42 6.39 48.08
N ALA A 22 13.58 5.06 47.97
CA ALA A 22 14.09 4.41 46.77
C ALA A 22 13.22 4.70 45.53
N ILE A 23 11.88 4.69 45.69
CA ILE A 23 10.95 5.06 44.60
C ILE A 23 11.16 6.51 44.17
N LYS A 24 11.36 7.43 45.12
CA LYS A 24 11.57 8.85 44.82
C LYS A 24 12.89 9.07 44.08
N ASP A 25 13.96 8.42 44.51
CA ASP A 25 15.28 8.51 43.86
C ASP A 25 15.21 7.97 42.41
N ILE A 26 14.55 6.82 42.20
CA ILE A 26 14.32 6.25 40.85
C ILE A 26 13.47 7.20 39.98
N GLN A 27 12.46 7.86 40.56
CA GLN A 27 11.62 8.82 39.85
C GLN A 27 12.37 10.12 39.51
N ASP A 28 13.29 10.56 40.37
CA ASP A 28 14.11 11.75 40.12
C ASP A 28 15.20 11.49 39.07
N GLU A 29 15.71 10.25 38.99
CA GLU A 29 16.66 9.80 37.97
C GLU A 29 16.02 9.56 36.60
N ASN A 30 14.81 9.00 36.55
CA ASN A 30 14.13 8.61 35.29
C ASN A 30 13.04 9.60 34.85
N GLY A 31 12.77 10.63 35.64
CA GLY A 31 11.80 11.68 35.33
C GLY A 31 12.31 12.67 34.29
N ILE A 32 11.39 13.41 33.69
CA ILE A 32 11.73 14.48 32.74
C ILE A 32 12.51 15.58 33.48
N ALA A 33 13.79 15.74 33.14
CA ALA A 33 14.73 16.65 33.79
C ALA A 33 14.52 18.12 33.36
N LEU A 34 13.31 18.65 33.53
CA LEU A 34 13.01 20.06 33.35
C LEU A 34 12.88 20.72 34.74
N ALA A 35 13.79 21.65 35.05
CA ALA A 35 13.85 22.34 36.33
C ALA A 35 12.53 23.05 36.71
N GLN A 36 11.75 23.46 35.71
CA GLN A 36 10.46 24.12 35.85
C GLN A 36 9.31 23.16 36.20
N ILE A 37 9.45 21.87 35.89
CA ILE A 37 8.42 20.85 36.10
C ILE A 37 8.58 20.17 37.47
N ARG A 38 9.80 20.14 38.03
CA ARG A 38 10.08 19.57 39.37
C ARG A 38 9.13 20.05 40.48
N PRO A 39 8.79 21.36 40.60
CA PRO A 39 7.85 21.84 41.62
C PRO A 39 6.38 21.48 41.34
N ALA A 40 6.02 21.22 40.09
CA ALA A 40 4.64 20.96 39.66
C ALA A 40 4.24 19.47 39.76
N LEU A 41 5.20 18.55 39.70
CA LEU A 41 4.93 17.10 39.82
C LEU A 41 4.22 16.72 41.13
N PRO A 42 4.63 17.21 42.32
CA PRO A 42 3.92 16.92 43.57
C PRO A 42 2.48 17.46 43.60
N LEU A 43 2.22 18.58 42.92
CA LEU A 43 0.87 19.13 42.79
C LEU A 43 -0.01 18.25 41.91
N LEU A 44 0.55 17.69 40.84
CA LEU A 44 -0.15 16.71 39.98
C LEU A 44 -0.43 15.40 40.72
N ASP A 45 0.49 14.95 41.57
CA ASP A 45 0.26 13.78 42.43
C ASP A 45 -0.91 14.02 43.41
N LEU A 46 -0.98 15.22 44.01
CA LEU A 46 -2.09 15.63 44.88
C LEU A 46 -3.45 15.66 44.15
N LEU A 47 -3.45 15.98 42.87
CA LEU A 47 -4.62 15.96 42.00
C LEU A 47 -4.98 14.55 41.49
N GLY A 48 -4.24 13.52 41.92
CA GLY A 48 -4.49 12.12 41.57
C GLY A 48 -4.03 11.73 40.16
N VAL A 49 -3.25 12.57 39.49
CA VAL A 49 -2.67 12.25 38.17
C VAL A 49 -1.47 11.34 38.37
N LYS A 50 -1.48 10.16 37.75
CA LYS A 50 -0.31 9.27 37.80
C LYS A 50 0.83 9.90 37.01
N ARG A 51 2.04 9.90 37.59
CA ARG A 51 3.25 10.40 36.92
C ARG A 51 3.51 9.73 35.56
N LEU A 52 3.16 8.45 35.42
CA LEU A 52 3.24 7.73 34.14
C LEU A 52 2.39 8.39 33.06
N ASP A 53 1.13 8.70 33.37
CA ASP A 53 0.18 9.29 32.41
C ASP A 53 0.65 10.70 31.99
N PHE A 54 1.20 11.47 32.94
CA PHE A 54 1.83 12.75 32.64
C PHE A 54 3.03 12.59 31.70
N HIS A 55 3.97 11.69 32.01
CA HIS A 55 5.15 11.49 31.17
C HIS A 55 4.81 10.96 29.77
N LEU A 56 3.80 10.08 29.66
CA LEU A 56 3.29 9.61 28.37
C LEU A 56 2.66 10.76 27.57
N ALA A 57 1.85 11.61 28.22
CA ALA A 57 1.25 12.77 27.57
C ALA A 57 2.29 13.79 27.08
N VAL A 58 3.33 14.07 27.87
CA VAL A 58 4.44 14.94 27.45
C VAL A 58 5.19 14.33 26.28
N LEU A 59 5.45 13.02 26.33
CA LEU A 59 6.13 12.32 25.25
C LEU A 59 5.32 12.35 23.95
N ASP A 60 3.99 12.23 24.02
CA ASP A 60 3.11 12.37 22.86
C ASP A 60 3.09 13.80 22.31
N ASP A 61 3.03 14.85 23.15
CA ASP A 61 3.12 16.24 22.67
C ASP A 61 4.48 16.54 22.03
N MET A 62 5.58 16.02 22.60
CA MET A 62 6.92 16.14 22.02
C MET A 62 7.02 15.43 20.67
N LYS A 63 6.45 14.23 20.56
CA LYS A 63 6.38 13.48 19.29
C LYS A 63 5.62 14.29 18.23
N ASP A 64 4.46 14.83 18.56
CA ASP A 64 3.64 15.60 17.62
C ASP A 64 4.32 16.90 17.19
N ARG A 65 5.02 17.59 18.10
CA ARG A 65 5.84 18.77 17.78
C ARG A 65 7.01 18.41 16.87
N LEU A 66 7.68 17.30 17.12
CA LEU A 66 8.80 16.85 16.30
C LEU A 66 8.33 16.48 14.89
N ILE A 67 7.18 15.79 14.77
CA ILE A 67 6.54 15.49 13.48
C ILE A 67 6.25 16.78 12.72
N LYS A 68 5.64 17.79 13.35
CA LYS A 68 5.40 19.09 12.72
C LYS A 68 6.70 19.75 12.26
N ARG A 69 7.74 19.70 13.10
CA ARG A 69 9.06 20.27 12.74
C ARG A 69 9.71 19.52 11.57
N ILE A 70 9.55 18.20 11.48
CA ILE A 70 10.01 17.41 10.34
C ILE A 70 9.27 17.82 9.06
N GLN A 71 7.96 18.07 9.15
CA GLN A 71 7.17 18.55 8.00
C GLN A 71 7.63 19.94 7.54
N GLU A 72 7.98 20.85 8.46
CA GLU A 72 8.57 22.15 8.13
C GLU A 72 9.96 22.00 7.47
N LEU A 73 10.83 21.16 8.04
CA LEU A 73 12.17 20.90 7.49
C LEU A 73 12.11 20.25 6.11
N ALA A 74 11.13 19.38 5.87
CA ALA A 74 10.90 18.76 4.57
C ALA A 74 10.49 19.80 3.50
N GLN A 75 9.81 20.88 3.88
CA GLN A 75 9.46 21.97 2.95
C GLN A 75 10.69 22.83 2.58
N HIS A 76 11.68 22.92 3.48
CA HIS A 76 12.91 23.68 3.25
C HIS A 76 14.02 22.87 2.54
N ASP A 77 13.77 21.60 2.20
CA ASP A 77 14.72 20.67 1.54
C ASP A 77 16.05 20.46 2.30
N ASP A 78 16.03 20.62 3.63
CA ASP A 78 17.19 20.47 4.53
C ASP A 78 17.54 18.97 4.77
N LYS A 79 17.97 18.29 3.70
CA LYS A 79 18.29 16.84 3.69
C LYS A 79 19.31 16.41 4.74
N GLN A 80 20.31 17.25 5.02
CA GLN A 80 21.37 16.93 6.00
C GLN A 80 20.83 16.82 7.43
N GLN A 81 19.88 17.68 7.81
CA GLN A 81 19.28 17.62 9.15
C GLN A 81 18.36 16.41 9.28
N LEU A 82 17.64 16.05 8.22
CA LEU A 82 16.79 14.85 8.18
C LEU A 82 17.62 13.56 8.29
N GLU A 83 18.80 13.50 7.66
CA GLU A 83 19.72 12.36 7.80
C GLU A 83 20.24 12.20 9.23
N ILE A 84 20.68 13.30 9.87
CA ILE A 84 21.14 13.26 11.28
C ILE A 84 20.01 12.86 12.23
N LEU A 85 18.79 13.35 11.99
CA LEU A 85 17.61 12.97 12.77
C LEU A 85 17.25 11.50 12.56
N LEU A 86 17.40 10.98 11.34
CA LEU A 86 17.19 9.57 11.05
C LEU A 86 18.19 8.72 11.83
N GLU A 87 19.49 9.02 11.78
CA GLU A 87 20.52 8.25 12.49
C GLU A 87 20.22 8.14 14.00
N LYS A 88 19.88 9.28 14.62
CA LYS A 88 19.54 9.34 16.05
C LYS A 88 18.25 8.60 16.38
N SER A 89 17.22 8.74 15.54
CA SER A 89 15.92 8.13 15.78
C SER A 89 15.94 6.62 15.48
N PHE A 90 16.74 6.18 14.51
CA PHE A 90 16.86 4.78 14.13
C PHE A 90 17.50 3.93 15.21
N ALA A 91 18.47 4.48 15.97
CA ALA A 91 19.07 3.81 17.12
C ALA A 91 18.03 3.36 18.18
N VAL A 92 16.85 4.00 18.18
CA VAL A 92 15.79 3.78 19.17
C VAL A 92 14.46 3.34 18.54
N ILE A 93 14.50 2.82 17.29
CA ILE A 93 13.30 2.46 16.51
C ILE A 93 12.37 1.43 17.17
N ASN A 94 12.93 0.60 18.06
CA ASN A 94 12.17 -0.39 18.84
C ASN A 94 11.19 0.24 19.85
N LEU A 95 11.30 1.54 20.13
CA LEU A 95 10.31 2.27 20.92
C LEU A 95 9.09 2.64 20.05
N THR A 96 7.93 2.16 20.46
CA THR A 96 6.64 2.38 19.75
C THR A 96 6.34 3.85 19.49
N HIS A 97 6.76 4.77 20.36
CA HIS A 97 6.53 6.21 20.18
C HIS A 97 7.54 6.89 19.24
N VAL A 98 8.70 6.27 18.98
CA VAL A 98 9.74 6.78 18.06
C VAL A 98 9.54 6.25 16.64
N THR A 99 8.92 5.08 16.48
CA THR A 99 8.61 4.51 15.17
C THR A 99 7.89 5.53 14.25
N PRO A 100 6.81 6.23 14.67
CA PRO A 100 6.13 7.22 13.83
C PRO A 100 7.03 8.37 13.35
N ILE A 101 8.00 8.79 14.16
CA ILE A 101 8.96 9.84 13.82
C ILE A 101 9.87 9.38 12.68
N VAL A 102 10.46 8.17 12.81
CA VAL A 102 11.29 7.58 11.75
C VAL A 102 10.49 7.43 10.46
N MET A 103 9.24 6.97 10.56
CA MET A 103 8.35 6.80 9.42
C MET A 103 8.03 8.12 8.71
N GLU A 104 7.82 9.21 9.45
CA GLU A 104 7.55 10.52 8.86
C GLU A 104 8.80 11.09 8.18
N ILE A 105 9.99 10.96 8.77
CA ILE A 105 11.26 11.41 8.15
C ILE A 105 11.47 10.69 6.81
N VAL A 106 11.24 9.37 6.81
CA VAL A 106 11.41 8.51 5.65
C VAL A 106 10.48 8.89 4.50
N LYS A 107 9.26 9.33 4.76
CA LYS A 107 8.30 9.79 3.73
C LYS A 107 8.87 10.92 2.88
N TYR A 108 9.71 11.78 3.47
CA TYR A 108 10.32 12.93 2.79
C TYR A 108 11.70 12.61 2.20
N MET A 109 12.26 11.42 2.45
CA MET A 109 13.54 11.01 1.89
C MET A 109 13.35 10.16 0.63
N PRO A 110 13.84 10.61 -0.54
CA PRO A 110 13.70 9.86 -1.79
C PRO A 110 14.57 8.60 -1.83
N ARG A 111 15.61 8.51 -0.99
CA ARG A 111 16.51 7.36 -0.92
C ARG A 111 16.89 7.07 0.53
N ILE A 112 16.57 5.87 0.99
CA ILE A 112 16.94 5.40 2.33
C ILE A 112 18.18 4.51 2.19
N PRO A 113 19.18 4.65 3.05
CA PRO A 113 20.31 3.72 3.08
C PRO A 113 19.88 2.26 3.28
N ASP A 114 20.45 1.34 2.49
CA ASP A 114 20.12 -0.10 2.49
C ASP A 114 20.24 -0.77 3.85
N LYS A 115 21.10 -0.24 4.73
CA LYS A 115 21.28 -0.72 6.12
C LYS A 115 19.95 -0.67 6.90
N TYR A 116 19.20 0.41 6.73
CA TYR A 116 17.93 0.62 7.42
C TYR A 116 16.81 -0.22 6.80
N VAL A 117 16.81 -0.38 5.48
CA VAL A 117 15.85 -1.24 4.76
C VAL A 117 15.96 -2.70 5.21
N LYS A 118 17.20 -3.21 5.34
CA LYS A 118 17.43 -4.58 5.83
C LYS A 118 16.90 -4.77 7.25
N TYR A 119 17.23 -3.85 8.17
CA TYR A 119 16.76 -3.93 9.55
C TYR A 119 15.22 -3.87 9.67
N ILE A 120 14.55 -3.01 8.89
CA ILE A 120 13.09 -2.93 8.87
C ILE A 120 12.48 -4.23 8.32
N THR A 121 13.09 -4.82 7.29
CA THR A 121 12.62 -6.08 6.69
C THR A 121 12.78 -7.27 7.65
N GLU A 122 13.82 -7.26 8.49
CA GLU A 122 14.06 -8.30 9.51
C GLU A 122 13.07 -8.23 10.69
N HIS A 123 12.52 -7.05 10.99
CA HIS A 123 11.63 -6.83 12.15
C HIS A 123 10.17 -6.62 11.71
N GLU A 124 9.38 -7.70 11.72
CA GLU A 124 7.97 -7.71 11.27
C GLU A 124 7.07 -6.68 11.99
N GLN A 125 7.31 -6.44 13.29
CA GLN A 125 6.55 -5.45 14.07
C GLN A 125 6.78 -4.00 13.60
N ILE A 126 7.97 -3.71 13.07
CA ILE A 126 8.30 -2.39 12.54
C ILE A 126 7.74 -2.26 11.12
N TYR A 127 7.90 -3.32 10.32
CA TYR A 127 7.40 -3.36 8.94
C TYR A 127 5.87 -3.25 8.86
N SER A 128 5.13 -3.93 9.74
CA SER A 128 3.66 -3.86 9.77
C SER A 128 3.15 -2.42 9.99
N ARG A 129 3.82 -1.66 10.87
CA ARG A 129 3.52 -0.26 11.21
C ARG A 129 4.05 0.76 10.19
N ALA A 130 4.83 0.33 9.20
CA ALA A 130 5.40 1.23 8.21
C ALA A 130 4.31 1.81 7.28
N PRO A 131 4.41 3.10 6.92
CA PRO A 131 3.51 3.73 5.97
C PRO A 131 3.71 3.14 4.57
N ILE A 132 2.69 3.27 3.72
CA ILE A 132 2.69 2.65 2.39
C ILE A 132 3.79 3.22 1.50
N GLU A 133 4.15 4.49 1.67
CA GLU A 133 5.21 5.17 0.92
C GLU A 133 6.56 4.51 1.14
N LEU A 134 6.87 4.16 2.41
CA LEU A 134 8.08 3.43 2.75
C LEU A 134 8.05 2.01 2.19
N LYS A 135 6.91 1.31 2.35
CA LYS A 135 6.76 -0.03 1.79
C LYS A 135 6.97 -0.03 0.27
N ARG A 136 6.45 0.96 -0.46
CA ARG A 136 6.68 1.13 -1.90
C ARG A 136 8.15 1.31 -2.25
N LEU A 137 8.91 2.05 -1.45
CA LEU A 137 10.35 2.19 -1.67
C LEU A 137 11.06 0.83 -1.49
N ILE A 138 10.76 0.12 -0.38
CA ILE A 138 11.31 -1.21 -0.11
C ILE A 138 10.95 -2.20 -1.22
N TRP A 139 9.71 -2.17 -1.70
CA TRP A 139 9.22 -3.05 -2.77
C TRP A 139 9.86 -2.76 -4.13
N THR A 140 10.29 -1.51 -4.36
CA THR A 140 10.98 -1.13 -5.60
C THR A 140 12.34 -1.82 -5.70
N ASP A 141 13.03 -1.99 -4.56
CA ASP A 141 14.34 -2.65 -4.51
C ASP A 141 14.22 -4.16 -4.24
N ASN A 142 13.19 -4.59 -3.51
CA ASN A 142 12.95 -6.00 -3.16
C ASN A 142 11.64 -6.54 -3.75
N HIS A 143 11.73 -7.00 -5.00
CA HIS A 143 10.58 -7.56 -5.72
C HIS A 143 10.00 -8.83 -5.08
N THR A 144 10.82 -9.63 -4.38
CA THR A 144 10.36 -10.89 -3.78
C THR A 144 9.45 -10.66 -2.59
N LEU A 145 9.76 -9.66 -1.77
CA LEU A 145 8.91 -9.25 -0.65
C LEU A 145 7.56 -8.72 -1.17
N PHE A 146 7.59 -7.89 -2.20
CA PHE A 146 6.38 -7.38 -2.82
C PHE A 146 5.48 -8.49 -3.38
N GLN A 147 6.07 -9.50 -4.02
CA GLN A 147 5.31 -10.66 -4.50
C GLN A 147 4.64 -11.45 -3.37
N LYS A 148 5.29 -11.57 -2.20
CA LYS A 148 4.69 -12.22 -1.02
C LYS A 148 3.48 -11.45 -0.50
N GLU A 149 3.54 -10.12 -0.47
CA GLU A 149 2.41 -9.25 -0.08
C GLU A 149 1.27 -9.27 -1.11
N LEU A 150 1.61 -9.41 -2.39
CA LEU A 150 0.65 -9.41 -3.48
C LEU A 150 -0.19 -10.69 -3.55
N GLN A 151 0.41 -11.84 -3.24
CA GLN A 151 -0.26 -13.15 -3.29
C GLN A 151 -1.57 -13.24 -2.49
N PRO A 152 -1.64 -12.87 -1.20
CA PRO A 152 -2.88 -12.98 -0.43
C PRO A 152 -3.97 -12.08 -1.00
N ILE A 153 -3.62 -10.88 -1.49
CA ILE A 153 -4.58 -9.96 -2.10
C ILE A 153 -5.17 -10.58 -3.38
N ILE A 154 -4.32 -11.12 -4.26
CA ILE A 154 -4.76 -11.78 -5.49
C ILE A 154 -5.62 -13.03 -5.17
N ALA A 155 -5.22 -13.83 -4.18
CA ALA A 155 -5.97 -15.01 -3.77
C ALA A 155 -7.36 -14.62 -3.25
N GLN A 156 -7.44 -13.60 -2.40
CA GLN A 156 -8.70 -13.06 -1.89
C GLN A 156 -9.63 -12.59 -3.02
N TYR A 157 -9.08 -11.95 -4.06
CA TYR A 157 -9.89 -11.57 -5.22
C TYR A 157 -10.54 -12.77 -5.91
N LEU A 158 -9.78 -13.86 -6.11
CA LEU A 158 -10.31 -15.06 -6.74
C LEU A 158 -11.36 -15.73 -5.88
N THR A 159 -11.11 -15.87 -4.58
CA THR A 159 -12.09 -16.41 -3.63
C THR A 159 -13.39 -15.60 -3.65
N ASN A 160 -13.30 -14.27 -3.61
CA ASN A 160 -14.48 -13.41 -3.70
C ASN A 160 -15.27 -13.60 -5.01
N VAL A 161 -14.56 -13.78 -6.14
CA VAL A 161 -15.21 -14.03 -7.43
C VAL A 161 -15.87 -15.40 -7.45
N GLU A 162 -15.21 -16.42 -6.94
CA GLU A 162 -15.76 -17.78 -6.84
C GLU A 162 -17.01 -17.80 -5.96
N GLU A 163 -16.99 -17.13 -4.81
CA GLU A 163 -18.15 -16.99 -3.92
C GLU A 163 -19.33 -16.30 -4.62
N GLN A 164 -19.08 -15.19 -5.33
CA GLN A 164 -20.11 -14.47 -6.08
C GLN A 164 -20.72 -15.33 -7.20
N LEU A 165 -19.90 -16.14 -7.86
CA LEU A 165 -20.36 -17.07 -8.91
C LEU A 165 -21.15 -18.24 -8.32
N LEU A 166 -20.70 -18.82 -7.20
CA LEU A 166 -21.37 -19.93 -6.52
C LEU A 166 -22.74 -19.53 -5.95
N GLN A 167 -22.86 -18.29 -5.48
CA GLN A 167 -24.13 -17.74 -5.01
C GLN A 167 -25.12 -17.44 -6.14
N CYS A 168 -24.73 -17.68 -7.41
CA CYS A 168 -25.52 -17.35 -8.60
C CYS A 168 -26.03 -15.91 -8.58
N ASP A 169 -25.23 -14.97 -8.04
CA ASP A 169 -25.64 -13.59 -7.95
C ASP A 169 -25.76 -13.02 -9.37
N HIS A 170 -26.99 -12.91 -9.86
CA HIS A 170 -27.29 -12.36 -11.19
C HIS A 170 -26.69 -10.97 -11.36
N ASN A 171 -26.42 -10.25 -10.26
CA ASN A 171 -25.78 -8.96 -10.30
C ASN A 171 -24.32 -9.02 -10.75
N TYR A 172 -23.59 -10.13 -10.53
CA TYR A 172 -22.16 -10.22 -10.89
C TYR A 172 -21.90 -9.89 -12.36
N PHE A 173 -22.72 -10.44 -13.27
CA PHE A 173 -22.62 -10.21 -14.71
C PHE A 173 -23.33 -8.94 -15.19
N LEU A 174 -24.18 -8.34 -14.34
CA LEU A 174 -24.92 -7.12 -14.67
C LEU A 174 -24.20 -5.85 -14.20
N GLN A 175 -23.29 -5.97 -13.23
CA GLN A 175 -22.51 -4.85 -12.72
C GLN A 175 -21.70 -4.16 -13.81
N LEU A 176 -21.78 -2.84 -13.85
CA LEU A 176 -20.98 -2.05 -14.77
C LEU A 176 -19.49 -2.12 -14.38
N PRO A 177 -18.55 -2.02 -15.35
CA PRO A 177 -17.13 -2.09 -15.06
C PRO A 177 -16.67 -1.11 -13.97
N LYS A 178 -17.18 0.13 -14.01
CA LYS A 178 -16.89 1.16 -13.00
C LYS A 178 -17.39 0.77 -11.60
N GLN A 179 -18.56 0.15 -11.49
CA GLN A 179 -19.08 -0.32 -10.21
C GLN A 179 -18.19 -1.42 -9.64
N ARG A 180 -17.77 -2.40 -10.46
CA ARG A 180 -16.86 -3.48 -10.05
C ARG A 180 -15.53 -2.96 -9.50
N ARG A 181 -14.98 -1.89 -10.09
CA ARG A 181 -13.77 -1.22 -9.60
C ARG A 181 -13.97 -0.55 -8.25
N GLN A 182 -15.13 0.06 -8.04
CA GLN A 182 -15.46 0.79 -6.80
C GLN A 182 -15.87 -0.13 -5.65
N THR A 183 -16.51 -1.27 -5.94
CA THR A 183 -17.00 -2.19 -4.90
C THR A 183 -15.95 -3.20 -4.47
N SER A 184 -14.94 -3.49 -5.31
CA SER A 184 -13.91 -4.47 -4.97
C SER A 184 -12.87 -3.89 -4.02
N PRO A 185 -12.81 -4.36 -2.75
CA PRO A 185 -11.81 -3.89 -1.80
C PRO A 185 -10.39 -4.26 -2.28
N THR A 186 -10.25 -5.42 -2.93
CA THR A 186 -8.98 -5.88 -3.48
C THR A 186 -8.39 -4.91 -4.49
N ILE A 187 -9.21 -4.39 -5.42
CA ILE A 187 -8.72 -3.45 -6.44
C ILE A 187 -8.27 -2.15 -5.77
N GLN A 188 -9.05 -1.64 -4.82
CA GLN A 188 -8.69 -0.44 -4.06
C GLN A 188 -7.38 -0.64 -3.27
N SER A 189 -7.20 -1.82 -2.64
CA SER A 189 -5.95 -2.17 -1.96
C SER A 189 -4.77 -2.22 -2.92
N LEU A 190 -4.91 -2.82 -4.11
CA LEU A 190 -3.84 -2.86 -5.12
C LEU A 190 -3.47 -1.46 -5.63
N VAL A 191 -4.48 -0.63 -5.90
CA VAL A 191 -4.30 0.76 -6.32
C VAL A 191 -3.56 1.55 -5.23
N HIS A 192 -3.99 1.41 -3.97
CA HIS A 192 -3.31 2.03 -2.83
C HIS A 192 -1.89 1.47 -2.65
N MET A 193 -1.66 0.19 -2.90
CA MET A 193 -0.35 -0.42 -2.76
C MET A 193 0.67 0.14 -3.78
N ILE A 194 0.26 0.23 -5.04
CA ILE A 194 1.12 0.67 -6.16
C ILE A 194 1.30 2.21 -6.18
N GLY A 195 0.22 2.97 -5.95
CA GLY A 195 0.22 4.43 -6.02
C GLY A 195 0.60 4.96 -7.40
N THR A 196 1.69 5.73 -7.48
CA THR A 196 2.23 6.34 -8.71
C THR A 196 3.46 5.62 -9.25
N ASN A 197 3.86 4.50 -8.65
CA ASN A 197 5.11 3.81 -9.01
C ASN A 197 4.89 2.83 -10.17
N ILE A 198 5.37 3.21 -11.35
CA ILE A 198 5.26 2.43 -12.60
C ILE A 198 5.96 1.06 -12.47
N LYS A 199 7.09 0.98 -11.76
CA LYS A 199 7.82 -0.30 -11.60
C LYS A 199 7.00 -1.32 -10.80
N LEU A 200 6.34 -0.88 -9.73
CA LEU A 200 5.46 -1.75 -8.94
C LEU A 200 4.28 -2.24 -9.77
N TYR A 201 3.69 -1.34 -10.56
CA TYR A 201 2.63 -1.70 -11.50
C TYR A 201 3.10 -2.78 -12.50
N ASP A 202 4.29 -2.61 -13.08
CA ASP A 202 4.88 -3.59 -14.01
C ASP A 202 5.12 -4.96 -13.36
N ILE A 203 5.52 -4.99 -12.09
CA ILE A 203 5.67 -6.25 -11.34
C ILE A 203 4.31 -6.92 -11.13
N VAL A 204 3.26 -6.18 -10.77
CA VAL A 204 1.90 -6.73 -10.63
C VAL A 204 1.41 -7.25 -11.99
N ARG A 205 1.55 -6.45 -13.05
CA ARG A 205 1.18 -6.82 -14.42
C ARG A 205 1.85 -8.11 -14.86
N THR A 206 3.17 -8.21 -14.67
CA THR A 206 3.95 -9.40 -15.02
C THR A 206 3.55 -10.62 -14.17
N SER A 207 3.29 -10.41 -12.88
CA SER A 207 2.83 -11.46 -11.96
C SER A 207 1.48 -12.03 -12.39
N LEU A 208 0.49 -11.17 -12.67
CA LEU A 208 -0.84 -11.57 -13.14
C LEU A 208 -0.76 -12.35 -14.46
N GLN A 209 0.08 -11.89 -15.38
CA GLN A 209 0.28 -12.57 -16.66
C GLN A 209 0.90 -13.96 -16.47
N LYS A 210 1.93 -14.10 -15.62
CA LYS A 210 2.53 -15.41 -15.31
C LYS A 210 1.52 -16.36 -14.65
N LEU A 211 0.72 -15.85 -13.71
CA LEU A 211 -0.34 -16.61 -13.05
C LEU A 211 -1.40 -17.08 -14.05
N PHE A 212 -1.85 -16.22 -14.95
CA PHE A 212 -2.76 -16.58 -16.02
C PHE A 212 -2.17 -17.63 -16.96
N GLN A 213 -0.92 -17.45 -17.40
CA GLN A 213 -0.26 -18.41 -18.29
C GLN A 213 -0.15 -19.81 -17.66
N ARG A 214 0.10 -19.88 -16.35
CA ARG A 214 0.23 -21.14 -15.60
C ARG A 214 -1.11 -21.81 -15.29
N THR A 215 -2.10 -21.05 -14.85
CA THR A 215 -3.37 -21.58 -14.31
C THR A 215 -4.52 -21.57 -15.31
N LYS A 216 -4.44 -20.71 -16.34
CA LYS A 216 -5.51 -20.44 -17.32
C LYS A 216 -6.81 -19.91 -16.72
N ILE A 217 -6.80 -19.41 -15.47
CA ILE A 217 -7.98 -18.84 -14.83
C ILE A 217 -8.29 -17.46 -15.45
N ALA A 218 -9.45 -17.34 -16.10
CA ALA A 218 -9.87 -16.13 -16.81
C ALA A 218 -9.97 -14.89 -15.90
N HIS A 219 -10.26 -15.06 -14.60
CA HIS A 219 -10.43 -13.94 -13.66
C HIS A 219 -9.15 -13.13 -13.39
N TYR A 220 -7.97 -13.67 -13.69
CA TYR A 220 -6.74 -12.86 -13.71
C TYR A 220 -6.78 -11.78 -14.80
N SER A 221 -7.42 -12.08 -15.93
CA SER A 221 -7.67 -11.10 -17.00
C SER A 221 -8.62 -9.99 -16.54
N SER A 222 -9.73 -10.39 -15.88
CA SER A 222 -10.65 -9.44 -15.26
C SER A 222 -9.93 -8.50 -14.30
N LEU A 223 -9.09 -9.05 -13.42
CA LEU A 223 -8.33 -8.25 -12.46
C LEU A 223 -7.37 -7.29 -13.14
N ARG A 224 -6.66 -7.75 -14.19
CA ARG A 224 -5.74 -6.92 -14.99
C ARG A 224 -6.43 -5.72 -15.63
N LEU A 225 -7.62 -5.93 -16.21
CA LEU A 225 -8.42 -4.90 -16.84
C LEU A 225 -8.94 -3.89 -15.85
N LEU A 226 -9.57 -4.40 -14.78
CA LEU A 226 -10.14 -3.56 -13.74
C LEU A 226 -9.06 -2.72 -13.05
N LEU A 227 -7.86 -3.27 -12.82
CA LEU A 227 -6.73 -2.55 -12.23
C LEU A 227 -6.24 -1.41 -13.13
N LEU A 228 -6.04 -1.66 -14.42
CA LEU A 228 -5.62 -0.62 -15.37
C LEU A 228 -6.65 0.49 -15.46
N MET A 229 -7.93 0.13 -15.55
CA MET A 229 -9.00 1.12 -15.60
C MET A 229 -9.17 1.86 -14.27
N ALA A 230 -8.85 1.23 -13.14
CA ALA A 230 -8.83 1.93 -11.85
C ALA A 230 -7.73 3.01 -11.82
N PHE A 231 -6.55 2.76 -12.40
CA PHE A 231 -5.52 3.79 -12.54
C PHE A 231 -5.88 4.90 -13.52
N HIS A 232 -6.58 4.55 -14.61
CA HIS A 232 -7.12 5.55 -15.52
C HIS A 232 -8.13 6.48 -14.81
N ASP A 233 -9.02 5.91 -14.00
CA ASP A 233 -10.07 6.65 -13.28
C ASP A 233 -9.52 7.63 -12.22
N LEU A 234 -8.25 7.50 -11.79
CA LEU A 234 -7.63 8.39 -10.81
C LEU A 234 -7.19 9.75 -11.34
N GLU A 235 -7.23 9.97 -12.65
CA GLU A 235 -6.77 11.19 -13.35
C GLU A 235 -5.28 11.55 -13.03
N ASN A 236 -4.53 12.04 -14.02
CA ASN A 236 -3.08 12.39 -13.86
C ASN A 236 -2.13 11.26 -13.40
N ASN A 237 -2.58 10.01 -13.32
CA ASN A 237 -1.68 8.91 -12.99
C ASN A 237 -0.86 8.49 -14.23
N SER A 238 0.46 8.63 -14.14
CA SER A 238 1.40 8.19 -15.18
C SER A 238 1.38 6.67 -15.41
N VAL A 239 0.90 5.89 -14.42
CA VAL A 239 0.83 4.43 -14.48
C VAL A 239 -0.06 3.95 -15.62
N SER A 240 -1.29 4.47 -15.78
CA SER A 240 -2.18 4.02 -16.85
C SER A 240 -1.63 4.35 -18.24
N LYS A 241 -1.05 5.55 -18.40
CA LYS A 241 -0.45 6.01 -19.66
C LYS A 241 0.84 5.27 -20.03
N SER A 242 1.53 4.71 -19.04
CA SER A 242 2.74 3.91 -19.27
C SER A 242 2.45 2.54 -19.89
N ASP A 243 1.21 2.08 -19.83
CA ASP A 243 0.80 0.78 -20.33
C ASP A 243 0.45 0.84 -21.82
N SER A 244 1.18 0.08 -22.64
CA SER A 244 1.04 0.12 -24.11
C SER A 244 -0.36 -0.30 -24.59
N ILE A 245 -1.07 -1.13 -23.83
CA ILE A 245 -2.43 -1.57 -24.17
C ILE A 245 -3.54 -0.68 -23.60
N HIS A 246 -3.19 0.46 -23.00
CA HIS A 246 -4.15 1.36 -22.35
C HIS A 246 -5.31 1.76 -23.26
N ILE A 247 -5.00 2.23 -24.47
CA ILE A 247 -6.01 2.69 -25.44
C ILE A 247 -6.96 1.52 -25.79
N PHE A 248 -6.41 0.35 -26.07
CA PHE A 248 -7.18 -0.85 -26.39
C PHE A 248 -8.14 -1.25 -25.25
N VAL A 249 -7.63 -1.30 -24.02
CA VAL A 249 -8.44 -1.63 -22.84
C VAL A 249 -9.51 -0.57 -22.58
N TRP A 250 -9.19 0.71 -22.77
CA TRP A 250 -10.16 1.80 -22.60
C TRP A 250 -11.32 1.71 -23.61
N THR A 251 -11.01 1.43 -24.89
CA THR A 251 -12.05 1.19 -25.91
C THR A 251 -12.93 -0.02 -25.54
N LEU A 252 -12.34 -1.09 -24.99
CA LEU A 252 -13.10 -2.26 -24.51
C LEU A 252 -13.94 -1.97 -23.26
N ASP A 253 -13.44 -1.16 -22.30
CA ASP A 253 -14.20 -0.73 -21.11
C ASP A 253 -15.43 0.11 -21.53
N ALA A 254 -15.29 0.96 -22.55
CA ALA A 254 -16.39 1.70 -23.13
C ALA A 254 -17.43 0.77 -23.80
N ALA A 255 -16.97 -0.25 -24.54
CA ALA A 255 -17.86 -1.27 -25.11
C ALA A 255 -18.60 -2.08 -24.03
N LEU A 256 -17.93 -2.40 -22.92
CA LEU A 256 -18.50 -3.08 -21.76
C LEU A 256 -19.59 -2.24 -21.09
N LYS A 257 -19.34 -0.94 -20.91
CA LYS A 257 -20.31 0.01 -20.34
C LYS A 257 -21.58 0.09 -21.18
N GLU A 258 -21.46 0.15 -22.49
CA GLU A 258 -22.60 0.21 -23.42
C GLU A 258 -23.21 -1.17 -23.74
N ARG A 259 -22.56 -2.26 -23.29
CA ARG A 259 -22.89 -3.66 -23.60
C ARG A 259 -22.99 -3.95 -25.10
N LYS A 260 -22.30 -3.16 -25.92
CA LYS A 260 -22.34 -3.22 -27.38
C LYS A 260 -21.01 -2.80 -27.96
N LEU A 261 -20.60 -3.50 -29.01
CA LEU A 261 -19.50 -3.09 -29.87
C LEU A 261 -20.06 -2.39 -31.11
N ASP A 262 -19.94 -1.07 -31.18
CA ASP A 262 -20.37 -0.28 -32.33
C ASP A 262 -19.26 -0.18 -33.41
N VAL A 263 -19.62 0.32 -34.59
CA VAL A 263 -18.69 0.44 -35.73
C VAL A 263 -17.52 1.36 -35.41
N LYS A 264 -17.72 2.37 -34.56
CA LYS A 264 -16.65 3.29 -34.16
C LYS A 264 -15.59 2.58 -33.32
N LYS A 265 -16.02 1.87 -32.26
CA LYS A 265 -15.14 1.09 -31.38
C LYS A 265 -14.46 -0.06 -32.14
N GLN A 266 -15.15 -0.69 -33.10
CA GLN A 266 -14.54 -1.68 -34.00
C GLN A 266 -13.36 -1.08 -34.76
N ARG A 267 -13.55 0.09 -35.40
CA ARG A 267 -12.47 0.78 -36.13
C ARG A 267 -11.32 1.19 -35.22
N GLU A 268 -11.60 1.65 -33.99
CA GLU A 268 -10.55 1.98 -33.02
C GLU A 268 -9.73 0.75 -32.61
N ILE A 269 -10.40 -0.40 -32.42
CA ILE A 269 -9.74 -1.69 -32.16
C ILE A 269 -8.88 -2.11 -33.35
N GLU A 270 -9.42 -2.07 -34.58
CA GLU A 270 -8.68 -2.39 -35.80
C GLU A 270 -7.44 -1.51 -35.97
N GLN A 271 -7.60 -0.18 -35.82
CA GLN A 271 -6.48 0.76 -35.88
C GLN A 271 -5.41 0.47 -34.83
N PHE A 272 -5.81 0.12 -33.61
CA PHE A 272 -4.86 -0.26 -32.56
C PHE A 272 -4.09 -1.54 -32.93
N LEU A 273 -4.78 -2.56 -33.43
CA LEU A 273 -4.18 -3.83 -33.85
C LEU A 273 -3.22 -3.63 -35.01
N ASP A 274 -3.61 -2.85 -36.02
CA ASP A 274 -2.76 -2.54 -37.18
C ASP A 274 -1.50 -1.76 -36.77
N ALA A 275 -1.65 -0.78 -35.88
CA ALA A 275 -0.53 0.01 -35.37
C ALA A 275 0.49 -0.84 -34.60
N HIS A 276 0.05 -1.92 -33.94
CA HIS A 276 0.91 -2.81 -33.13
C HIS A 276 1.12 -4.18 -33.76
N ALA A 277 0.78 -4.37 -35.04
CA ALA A 277 0.82 -5.69 -35.70
C ALA A 277 2.21 -6.35 -35.69
N ARG A 278 3.27 -5.54 -35.60
CA ARG A 278 4.67 -6.02 -35.55
C ARG A 278 5.20 -6.21 -34.13
N ASP A 279 4.48 -5.75 -33.10
CA ASP A 279 4.87 -5.93 -31.70
C ASP A 279 4.40 -7.30 -31.20
N THR A 280 5.30 -8.27 -31.27
CA THR A 280 5.01 -9.66 -30.91
C THR A 280 4.66 -9.84 -29.44
N ASP A 281 5.14 -8.97 -28.56
CA ASP A 281 4.83 -9.03 -27.13
C ASP A 281 3.40 -8.54 -26.88
N ILE A 282 3.00 -7.43 -27.48
CA ILE A 282 1.61 -6.96 -27.39
C ILE A 282 0.65 -7.99 -27.98
N ILE A 283 0.90 -8.44 -29.21
CA ILE A 283 -0.01 -9.31 -29.96
C ILE A 283 -0.11 -10.71 -29.32
N ASN A 284 0.99 -11.32 -28.87
CA ASN A 284 0.97 -12.70 -28.39
C ASN A 284 0.76 -12.83 -26.88
N LYS A 285 1.06 -11.79 -26.10
CA LYS A 285 1.01 -11.88 -24.64
C LYS A 285 -0.07 -11.00 -24.04
N HIS A 286 -0.11 -9.71 -24.38
CA HIS A 286 -0.96 -8.75 -23.68
C HIS A 286 -2.41 -8.76 -24.18
N ILE A 287 -2.61 -8.77 -25.50
CA ILE A 287 -3.96 -8.78 -26.10
C ILE A 287 -4.71 -10.08 -25.76
N PRO A 288 -4.15 -11.29 -25.94
CA PRO A 288 -4.85 -12.52 -25.62
C PRO A 288 -5.16 -12.63 -24.13
N PHE A 289 -4.28 -12.08 -23.27
CA PHE A 289 -4.55 -12.02 -21.85
C PHE A 289 -5.79 -11.17 -21.55
N VAL A 290 -5.91 -9.97 -22.13
CA VAL A 290 -7.10 -9.11 -21.97
C VAL A 290 -8.36 -9.75 -22.56
N LEU A 291 -8.27 -10.32 -23.76
CA LEU A 291 -9.42 -10.92 -24.45
C LEU A 291 -9.96 -12.18 -23.76
N ALA A 292 -9.21 -12.77 -22.83
CA ALA A 292 -9.67 -13.89 -22.02
C ALA A 292 -10.71 -13.51 -20.95
N ASP A 293 -10.98 -12.21 -20.72
CA ASP A 293 -12.00 -11.79 -19.76
C ASP A 293 -13.41 -12.26 -20.17
N PRO A 294 -14.17 -12.90 -19.28
CA PRO A 294 -15.50 -13.44 -19.62
C PRO A 294 -16.50 -12.40 -20.14
N ASN A 295 -16.44 -11.15 -19.67
CA ASN A 295 -17.37 -10.09 -20.09
C ASN A 295 -17.02 -9.58 -21.47
N ILE A 296 -15.72 -9.44 -21.77
CA ILE A 296 -15.24 -9.09 -23.10
C ILE A 296 -15.64 -10.17 -24.10
N ILE A 297 -15.40 -11.46 -23.78
CA ILE A 297 -15.82 -12.58 -24.61
C ILE A 297 -17.33 -12.54 -24.87
N SER A 298 -18.15 -12.26 -23.85
CA SER A 298 -19.60 -12.14 -24.01
C SER A 298 -20.01 -11.10 -25.04
N ILE A 299 -19.38 -9.92 -25.03
CA ILE A 299 -19.70 -8.84 -25.98
C ILE A 299 -19.21 -9.16 -27.38
N LEU A 300 -17.99 -9.69 -27.51
CA LEU A 300 -17.45 -10.10 -28.79
C LEU A 300 -18.30 -11.20 -29.42
N ALA A 301 -18.67 -12.22 -28.65
CA ALA A 301 -19.54 -13.29 -29.11
C ALA A 301 -20.91 -12.77 -29.58
N LYS A 302 -21.54 -11.87 -28.81
CA LYS A 302 -22.80 -11.21 -29.22
C LYS A 302 -22.63 -10.44 -30.52
N SER A 303 -21.53 -9.70 -30.68
CA SER A 303 -21.22 -8.97 -31.91
C SER A 303 -21.06 -9.92 -33.10
N CYS A 304 -20.34 -11.02 -32.95
CA CYS A 304 -20.17 -12.03 -33.99
C CYS A 304 -21.51 -12.64 -34.41
N VAL A 305 -22.37 -13.02 -33.46
CA VAL A 305 -23.70 -13.57 -33.75
C VAL A 305 -24.56 -12.56 -34.52
N LEU A 306 -24.53 -11.28 -34.14
CA LEU A 306 -25.26 -10.22 -34.84
C LEU A 306 -24.74 -10.01 -36.27
N LEU A 307 -23.43 -10.10 -36.49
CA LEU A 307 -22.83 -10.00 -37.82
C LEU A 307 -23.21 -11.20 -38.68
N LEU A 308 -23.16 -12.42 -38.14
CA LEU A 308 -23.59 -13.63 -38.84
C LEU A 308 -25.07 -13.54 -39.23
N HIS A 309 -25.94 -13.08 -38.31
CA HIS A 309 -27.36 -12.95 -38.61
C HIS A 309 -27.66 -11.92 -39.72
N LYS A 310 -26.82 -10.88 -39.85
CA LYS A 310 -26.92 -9.90 -40.95
C LYS A 310 -26.49 -10.46 -42.30
N GLN A 311 -25.60 -11.45 -42.34
CA GLN A 311 -25.12 -12.07 -43.58
C GLN A 311 -26.07 -13.17 -44.11
N VAL A 312 -26.97 -13.67 -43.25
CA VAL A 312 -27.97 -14.71 -43.60
C VAL A 312 -29.27 -14.09 -44.14
N LYS A 313 -29.42 -12.76 -44.09
CA LYS A 313 -30.51 -12.01 -44.73
C LYS A 313 -30.04 -11.38 -46.03
#